data_AF-M4CTP8-F1
#
_entry.id   AF-M4CTP8-F1
#
_cell.length_a   1.000
_cell.length_b   1.000
_cell.length_c   1.000
_cell.angle_alpha   90.00
_cell.angle_beta   90.00
_cell.angle_gamma   90.00
#
_symmetry.space_group_name_H-M   'P 1'
#
loop_
_entity.id
_entity.type
_entity.pdbx_description
1 polymer ?
#
loop_
_entity_poly.entity_id
_entity_poly.type
_entity_poly.pdbx_seq_one_letter_code
_entity_poly.pdbx_strand_id
1 'polypeptide(L)'
;MYPGQIPDLELLFLCHDKPAIWKRDFKKDTWPPPPLFHYCGHRDAYDIVFPDWSFWGWPELNIKEWNKLSVALKEGNKRVKWEDRIPYAYWKGNPNVSPVRGELMRCNFSDKYDPMVRLYVQDWRSEIEKGFRGSNLEDQCTHRYKIYVEGNAWSVSEKYILSCDSMTLLVKPEYYDFFIRSMVPMKHYWPIRRNNKCRDLKFAVEWGNNNTEKAQVIGRQGSDYVMQNLEMKYVYDYMLYVLQGYGKLMKLDVTVPENATEVCSETMACPITDGGLIRQCMDDSLVMSPSIKAACKLPKPYGDNELKRILKKQESVKRRVRKWTDEYWNVRSGK
;
A
#
# COMPACT_ATOMS: atom_id res chain seq x y z
N MET A 1 17.47 -14.39 5.29
CA MET A 1 16.45 -15.37 5.71
C MET A 1 16.64 -16.76 5.05
N TYR A 2 16.89 -16.86 3.74
CA TYR A 2 16.95 -18.14 3.01
C TYR A 2 18.28 -18.35 2.24
N PRO A 3 19.41 -18.59 2.95
CA PRO A 3 20.72 -18.74 2.29
C PRO A 3 20.72 -19.91 1.30
N GLY A 4 21.32 -19.71 0.13
CA GLY A 4 21.50 -20.74 -0.90
C GLY A 4 20.22 -21.21 -1.62
N GLN A 5 19.06 -20.59 -1.37
CA GLN A 5 17.79 -20.99 -2.00
C GLN A 5 17.42 -20.16 -3.23
N ILE A 6 18.13 -19.07 -3.48
CA ILE A 6 17.95 -18.24 -4.68
C ILE A 6 19.00 -18.72 -5.69
N PRO A 7 18.60 -19.15 -6.90
CA PRO A 7 19.57 -19.50 -7.94
C PRO A 7 20.31 -18.25 -8.40
N ASP A 8 21.49 -18.43 -9.00
CA ASP A 8 22.17 -17.33 -9.69
C ASP A 8 21.22 -16.73 -10.74
N LEU A 9 21.08 -15.41 -10.72
CA LEU A 9 20.14 -14.68 -11.56
C LEU A 9 20.62 -13.26 -11.85
N GLU A 10 20.19 -12.71 -12.99
CA GLU A 10 20.32 -11.29 -13.34
C GLU A 10 18.95 -10.61 -13.39
N LEU A 11 18.77 -9.49 -12.69
CA LEU A 11 17.50 -8.74 -12.73
C LEU A 11 17.72 -7.25 -12.94
N LEU A 12 16.74 -6.63 -13.57
CA LEU A 12 16.59 -5.18 -13.64
C LEU A 12 15.48 -4.77 -12.68
N PHE A 13 15.74 -3.75 -11.87
CA PHE A 13 14.78 -3.19 -10.93
C PHE A 13 14.51 -1.73 -11.26
N LEU A 14 13.26 -1.37 -11.50
CA LEU A 14 12.84 0.01 -11.74
C LEU A 14 12.60 0.73 -10.43
N CYS A 15 13.36 1.79 -10.17
CA CYS A 15 13.21 2.59 -8.96
C CYS A 15 12.25 3.79 -9.12
N HIS A 16 11.78 4.09 -10.34
CA HIS A 16 10.83 5.18 -10.60
C HIS A 16 9.39 4.84 -10.21
N ASP A 17 8.55 5.84 -9.94
CA ASP A 17 7.18 5.62 -9.45
C ASP A 17 6.25 4.83 -10.41
N LYS A 18 6.36 5.08 -11.72
CA LYS A 18 5.40 4.60 -12.73
C LYS A 18 5.91 3.36 -13.46
N PRO A 19 5.02 2.39 -13.78
CA PRO A 19 5.38 1.23 -14.59
C PRO A 19 5.97 1.63 -15.95
N ALA A 20 6.89 0.82 -16.46
CA ALA A 20 7.57 1.09 -17.72
C ALA A 20 7.19 0.13 -18.86
N ILE A 21 6.82 -1.11 -18.57
CA ILE A 21 6.65 -2.15 -19.59
C ILE A 21 5.16 -2.26 -19.99
N TRP A 22 4.66 -1.28 -20.74
CA TRP A 22 3.24 -1.20 -21.11
C TRP A 22 2.85 -2.22 -22.17
N LYS A 23 1.77 -2.97 -21.94
CA LYS A 23 1.33 -4.06 -22.84
C LYS A 23 1.06 -3.60 -24.27
N ARG A 24 0.60 -2.36 -24.45
CA ARG A 24 0.28 -1.78 -25.76
C ARG A 24 1.50 -1.61 -26.67
N ASP A 25 2.70 -1.55 -26.10
CA ASP A 25 3.96 -1.31 -26.83
C ASP A 25 4.57 -2.64 -27.33
N PHE A 26 4.08 -3.78 -26.84
CA PHE A 26 4.57 -5.12 -27.18
C PHE A 26 3.59 -5.83 -28.13
N LYS A 27 3.90 -5.76 -29.44
CA LYS A 27 3.21 -6.45 -30.53
C LYS A 27 4.11 -7.57 -31.07
N LYS A 28 3.71 -8.22 -32.16
CA LYS A 28 4.44 -9.38 -32.75
C LYS A 28 5.93 -9.10 -32.97
N ASP A 29 6.29 -7.91 -33.46
CA ASP A 29 7.68 -7.56 -33.79
C ASP A 29 8.51 -7.08 -32.59
N THR A 30 7.85 -6.71 -31.49
CA THR A 30 8.49 -6.27 -30.25
C THR A 30 8.38 -7.30 -29.12
N TRP A 31 7.84 -8.49 -29.41
CA TRP A 31 7.71 -9.58 -28.45
C TRP A 31 8.99 -10.41 -28.35
N PRO A 32 9.41 -10.86 -27.15
CA PRO A 32 8.77 -10.71 -25.85
C PRO A 32 9.13 -9.39 -25.12
N PRO A 33 8.27 -8.91 -24.19
CA PRO A 33 8.62 -7.79 -23.31
C PRO A 33 9.81 -8.15 -22.40
N PRO A 34 10.71 -7.18 -22.08
CA PRO A 34 11.79 -7.41 -21.14
C PRO A 34 11.24 -7.57 -19.71
N PRO A 35 11.81 -8.47 -18.88
CA PRO A 35 11.45 -8.58 -17.47
C PRO A 35 11.97 -7.35 -16.71
N LEU A 36 11.09 -6.69 -15.97
CA LEU A 36 11.45 -5.54 -15.14
C LEU A 36 10.75 -5.67 -13.78
N PHE A 37 11.53 -5.75 -12.72
CA PHE A 37 11.00 -5.77 -11.36
C PHE A 37 10.62 -4.36 -10.93
N HIS A 38 9.50 -4.23 -10.24
CA HIS A 38 9.01 -2.93 -9.82
C HIS A 38 8.08 -3.05 -8.61
N TYR A 39 8.04 -2.04 -7.74
CA TYR A 39 7.11 -2.03 -6.61
C TYR A 39 5.68 -1.58 -6.97
N CYS A 40 5.50 -0.95 -8.13
CA CYS A 40 4.23 -0.37 -8.56
C CYS A 40 3.70 -1.10 -9.80
N GLY A 41 2.74 -2.01 -9.60
CA GLY A 41 2.10 -2.75 -10.68
C GLY A 41 0.95 -1.97 -11.33
N HIS A 42 0.66 -2.30 -12.59
CA HIS A 42 -0.54 -1.83 -13.29
C HIS A 42 -1.12 -2.93 -14.17
N ARG A 43 -2.45 -2.98 -14.30
CA ARG A 43 -3.15 -4.06 -15.03
C ARG A 43 -2.75 -4.15 -16.52
N ASP A 44 -2.36 -3.01 -17.08
CA ASP A 44 -2.00 -2.83 -18.49
C ASP A 44 -0.47 -2.77 -18.69
N ALA A 45 0.32 -3.19 -17.69
CA ALA A 45 1.77 -3.30 -17.73
C ALA A 45 2.23 -4.74 -17.41
N TYR A 46 3.46 -5.09 -17.80
CA TYR A 46 4.09 -6.39 -17.59
C TYR A 46 5.10 -6.40 -16.44
N ASP A 47 5.36 -5.26 -15.79
CA ASP A 47 6.28 -5.13 -14.66
C ASP A 47 6.00 -6.20 -13.58
N ILE A 48 7.06 -6.84 -13.10
CA ILE A 48 7.01 -7.92 -12.11
C ILE A 48 6.95 -7.27 -10.72
N VAL A 49 5.79 -7.37 -10.08
CA VAL A 49 5.57 -6.68 -8.80
C VAL A 49 6.39 -7.31 -7.67
N PHE A 50 7.18 -6.47 -7.01
CA PHE A 50 8.07 -6.81 -5.90
C PHE A 50 7.78 -5.90 -4.68
N PRO A 51 8.10 -6.31 -3.44
CA PRO A 51 7.94 -5.43 -2.28
C PRO A 51 8.74 -4.14 -2.40
N ASP A 52 8.20 -3.05 -1.85
CA ASP A 52 8.82 -1.73 -1.86
C ASP A 52 9.90 -1.58 -0.77
N TRP A 53 10.80 -0.59 -0.89
CA TRP A 53 11.92 -0.41 0.03
C TRP A 53 11.49 -0.05 1.46
N SER A 54 10.30 0.55 1.64
CA SER A 54 9.91 1.08 2.96
C SER A 54 9.52 0.01 3.97
N PHE A 55 9.51 -1.28 3.59
CA PHE A 55 9.50 -2.37 4.57
C PHE A 55 10.76 -2.39 5.45
N TRP A 56 11.91 -1.97 4.90
CA TRP A 56 13.18 -1.83 5.61
C TRP A 56 13.36 -0.44 6.25
N GLY A 57 12.36 0.44 6.13
CA GLY A 57 12.37 1.80 6.65
C GLY A 57 12.47 2.88 5.57
N TRP A 58 12.21 4.12 5.97
CA TRP A 58 12.35 5.30 5.12
C TRP A 58 12.99 6.43 5.94
N PRO A 59 14.33 6.45 6.04
CA PRO A 59 15.05 7.31 6.96
C PRO A 59 14.85 8.80 6.65
N GLU A 60 14.72 9.18 5.38
CA GLU A 60 14.49 10.56 4.95
C GLU A 60 13.19 11.16 5.50
N LEU A 61 12.22 10.31 5.85
CA LEU A 61 10.93 10.71 6.45
C LEU A 61 10.78 10.24 7.90
N ASN A 62 11.85 9.71 8.50
CA ASN A 62 11.85 9.14 9.85
C ASN A 62 10.79 8.03 10.03
N ILE A 63 10.57 7.22 8.98
CA ILE A 63 9.67 6.06 9.05
C ILE A 63 10.51 4.84 9.42
N LYS A 64 10.09 4.17 10.49
CA LYS A 64 10.75 2.98 11.05
C LYS A 64 10.61 1.79 10.09
N GLU A 65 11.52 0.83 10.24
CA GLU A 65 11.38 -0.52 9.69
C GLU A 65 10.03 -1.15 10.09
N TRP A 66 9.49 -2.02 9.23
CA TRP A 66 8.11 -2.48 9.33
C TRP A 66 7.78 -3.33 10.57
N ASN A 67 8.65 -4.21 11.07
CA ASN A 67 8.39 -4.92 12.33
C ASN A 67 8.27 -3.94 13.49
N LYS A 68 9.15 -2.93 13.58
CA LYS A 68 9.04 -1.90 14.62
C LYS A 68 7.82 -1.02 14.43
N LEU A 69 7.54 -0.59 13.20
CA LEU A 69 6.42 0.28 12.88
C LEU A 69 5.07 -0.40 13.10
N SER A 70 4.93 -1.67 12.72
CA SER A 70 3.69 -2.43 12.90
C SER A 70 3.34 -2.61 14.38
N VAL A 71 4.35 -2.85 15.24
CA VAL A 71 4.17 -2.85 16.70
C VAL A 71 3.76 -1.45 17.19
N ALA A 72 4.45 -0.39 16.77
CA ALA A 72 4.11 0.98 17.16
C ALA A 72 2.68 1.38 16.73
N LEU A 73 2.25 1.00 15.52
CA LEU A 73 0.90 1.22 15.00
C LEU A 73 -0.14 0.45 15.83
N LYS A 74 0.14 -0.80 16.19
CA LYS A 74 -0.74 -1.62 17.03
C LYS A 74 -0.93 -1.01 18.41
N GLU A 75 0.13 -0.47 19.03
CA GLU A 75 0.01 0.26 20.29
C GLU A 75 -0.66 1.63 20.11
N GLY A 76 -0.37 2.33 19.00
CA GLY A 76 -1.04 3.57 18.60
C GLY A 76 -2.56 3.42 18.50
N ASN A 77 -3.03 2.33 17.90
CA ASN A 77 -4.45 2.03 17.77
C ASN A 77 -5.19 1.87 19.11
N LYS A 78 -4.49 1.45 20.18
CA LYS A 78 -5.06 1.27 21.52
C LYS A 78 -5.18 2.56 22.32
N ARG A 79 -4.51 3.64 21.89
CA ARG A 79 -4.49 4.91 22.65
C ARG A 79 -5.86 5.57 22.74
N VAL A 80 -6.69 5.40 21.71
CA VAL A 80 -8.07 5.88 21.66
C VAL A 80 -8.96 4.74 21.21
N LYS A 81 -9.94 4.36 22.05
CA LYS A 81 -10.94 3.35 21.69
C LYS A 81 -11.65 3.79 20.40
N TRP A 82 -11.99 2.84 19.54
CA TRP A 82 -12.51 3.18 18.21
C TRP A 82 -13.78 4.03 18.28
N GLU A 83 -14.63 3.80 19.29
CA GLU A 83 -15.86 4.52 19.56
C GLU A 83 -15.61 5.99 19.93
N ASP A 84 -14.46 6.29 20.55
CA ASP A 84 -14.06 7.63 20.99
C ASP A 84 -13.27 8.40 19.92
N ARG A 85 -12.97 7.77 18.77
CA ARG A 85 -12.26 8.43 17.66
C ARG A 85 -13.13 9.47 16.99
N ILE A 86 -12.47 10.50 16.43
CA ILE A 86 -13.13 11.60 15.72
C ILE A 86 -13.95 11.00 14.56
N PRO A 87 -15.27 11.27 14.48
CA PRO A 87 -16.19 10.58 13.57
C PRO A 87 -16.10 11.09 12.12
N TYR A 88 -14.94 11.58 11.70
CA TYR A 88 -14.71 12.22 10.41
C TYR A 88 -13.74 11.41 9.56
N ALA A 89 -13.85 11.55 8.24
CA ALA A 89 -12.80 11.11 7.33
C ALA A 89 -11.62 12.05 7.37
N TYR A 90 -10.41 11.49 7.34
CA TYR A 90 -9.18 12.24 7.41
C TYR A 90 -8.22 11.86 6.30
N TRP A 91 -7.62 12.90 5.69
CA TRP A 91 -6.47 12.78 4.81
C TRP A 91 -5.51 13.95 5.04
N LYS A 92 -4.21 13.68 5.07
CA LYS A 92 -3.15 14.69 5.06
C LYS A 92 -2.06 14.24 4.07
N GLY A 93 -1.65 15.11 3.16
CA GLY A 93 -0.65 14.76 2.15
C GLY A 93 -0.33 15.88 1.19
N ASN A 94 0.55 15.61 0.22
CA ASN A 94 0.87 16.56 -0.85
C ASN A 94 -0.17 16.45 -1.98
N PRO A 95 -0.96 17.50 -2.26
CA PRO A 95 -1.96 17.46 -3.32
C PRO A 95 -1.40 17.68 -4.72
N ASN A 96 -0.17 18.18 -4.85
CA ASN A 96 0.41 18.63 -6.11
C ASN A 96 1.11 17.51 -6.90
N VAL A 97 1.19 16.29 -6.35
CA VAL A 97 1.86 15.15 -6.99
C VAL A 97 0.99 14.40 -7.99
N SER A 98 -0.33 14.64 -7.99
CA SER A 98 -1.23 14.02 -8.97
C SER A 98 -2.56 14.76 -9.11
N PRO A 99 -3.19 14.71 -10.31
CA PRO A 99 -4.51 15.30 -10.52
C PRO A 99 -5.57 14.80 -9.53
N VAL A 100 -5.56 13.51 -9.20
CA VAL A 100 -6.57 12.91 -8.31
C VAL A 100 -6.52 13.48 -6.89
N ARG A 101 -5.34 13.84 -6.37
CA ARG A 101 -5.20 14.52 -5.07
C ARG A 101 -5.56 15.99 -5.15
N GLY A 102 -5.17 16.68 -6.22
CA GLY A 102 -5.60 18.06 -6.47
C GLY A 102 -7.13 18.18 -6.54
N GLU A 103 -7.80 17.26 -7.23
CA GLU A 103 -9.26 17.19 -7.28
C GLU A 103 -9.88 16.80 -5.94
N LEU A 104 -9.22 15.96 -5.13
CA LEU A 104 -9.68 15.64 -3.78
C LEU A 104 -9.74 16.91 -2.91
N MET A 105 -8.73 17.78 -3.00
CA MET A 105 -8.72 19.07 -2.30
C MET A 105 -9.80 20.05 -2.80
N ARG A 106 -10.27 19.89 -4.04
CA ARG A 106 -11.36 20.69 -4.61
C ARG A 106 -12.75 20.12 -4.30
N CYS A 107 -12.84 19.05 -3.52
CA CYS A 107 -14.14 18.53 -3.10
C CYS A 107 -14.90 19.62 -2.33
N ASN A 108 -15.89 20.20 -3.00
CA ASN A 108 -16.81 21.12 -2.36
C ASN A 108 -17.83 20.31 -1.58
N PHE A 109 -17.57 20.12 -0.29
CA PHE A 109 -18.54 19.52 0.61
C PHE A 109 -19.56 20.55 1.13
N SER A 110 -19.89 21.58 0.34
CA SER A 110 -20.95 22.55 0.65
C SER A 110 -22.21 21.79 1.05
N ASP A 111 -22.52 21.91 2.33
CA ASP A 111 -23.71 21.37 2.96
C ASP A 111 -24.14 22.36 4.04
N LYS A 112 -25.41 22.31 4.43
CA LYS A 112 -25.94 23.09 5.57
C LYS A 112 -25.31 22.66 6.91
N TYR A 113 -24.61 21.52 6.92
CA TYR A 113 -24.00 20.86 8.08
C TYR A 113 -22.51 20.59 7.86
N ASP A 114 -21.80 20.19 8.93
CA ASP A 114 -20.39 19.79 8.86
C ASP A 114 -20.21 18.62 7.88
N PRO A 115 -19.34 18.75 6.86
CA PRO A 115 -19.15 17.70 5.86
C PRO A 115 -18.50 16.42 6.37
N MET A 116 -17.99 16.42 7.62
CA MET A 116 -17.35 15.27 8.27
C MET A 116 -16.16 14.69 7.49
N VAL A 117 -15.57 15.47 6.58
CA VAL A 117 -14.35 15.15 5.86
C VAL A 117 -13.32 16.24 6.13
N ARG A 118 -12.11 15.84 6.48
CA ARG A 118 -10.99 16.70 6.86
C ARG A 118 -9.81 16.40 5.95
N LEU A 119 -9.45 17.36 5.12
CA LEU A 119 -8.37 17.27 4.14
C LEU A 119 -7.33 18.34 4.46
N TYR A 120 -6.08 17.94 4.62
CA TYR A 120 -5.00 18.85 4.97
C TYR A 120 -3.82 18.72 4.00
N VAL A 121 -3.19 19.85 3.70
CA VAL A 121 -1.92 19.86 2.97
C VAL A 121 -0.81 19.53 3.96
N GLN A 122 0.05 18.57 3.59
CA GLN A 122 1.26 18.28 4.34
C GLN A 122 2.32 19.35 4.03
N ASP A 123 2.72 20.11 5.05
CA ASP A 123 3.83 21.04 4.96
C ASP A 123 5.15 20.30 5.22
N TRP A 124 5.82 19.87 4.15
CA TRP A 124 7.08 19.15 4.26
C TRP A 124 8.21 20.00 4.82
N ARG A 125 8.22 21.31 4.59
CA ARG A 125 9.27 22.19 5.13
C ARG A 125 9.19 22.22 6.65
N SER A 126 7.99 22.45 7.19
CA SER A 126 7.79 22.46 8.64
C SER A 126 8.06 21.09 9.29
N GLU A 127 7.74 19.99 8.62
CA GLU A 127 8.09 18.66 9.15
C GLU A 127 9.59 18.41 9.19
N ILE A 128 10.32 18.78 8.13
CA ILE A 128 11.79 18.66 8.08
C ILE A 128 12.41 19.45 9.24
N GLU A 129 12.01 20.71 9.44
CA GLU A 129 12.48 21.56 10.54
C GLU A 129 12.18 20.96 11.92
N LYS A 130 11.06 20.25 12.07
CA LYS A 130 10.64 19.62 13.33
C LYS A 130 11.15 18.18 13.50
N GLY A 131 11.89 17.65 12.53
CA GLY A 131 12.37 16.26 12.52
C GLY A 131 11.24 15.23 12.41
N PHE A 132 10.19 15.55 11.66
CA PHE A 132 9.00 14.71 11.39
C PHE A 132 8.18 14.30 12.63
N ARG A 133 8.45 14.91 13.80
CA ARG A 133 7.72 14.62 15.05
C ARG A 133 6.20 14.82 14.95
N GLY A 134 5.73 15.69 14.06
CA GLY A 134 4.31 15.95 13.80
C GLY A 134 3.66 14.98 12.81
N SER A 135 4.43 14.05 12.23
CA SER A 135 3.99 13.11 11.20
C SER A 135 4.31 11.65 11.52
N ASN A 136 4.64 11.33 12.77
CA ASN A 136 4.72 9.95 13.26
C ASN A 136 3.45 9.18 12.90
N LEU A 137 3.58 8.03 12.24
CA LEU A 137 2.44 7.30 11.70
C LEU A 137 1.57 6.69 12.81
N GLU A 138 2.18 6.25 13.91
CA GLU A 138 1.50 5.71 15.09
C GLU A 138 0.60 6.72 15.81
N ASP A 139 0.80 8.02 15.57
CA ASP A 139 0.01 9.09 16.17
C ASP A 139 -1.20 9.49 15.30
N GLN A 140 -1.32 8.93 14.09
CA GLN A 140 -2.31 9.36 13.09
C GLN A 140 -3.60 8.53 13.07
N CYS A 141 -3.75 7.53 13.94
CA CYS A 141 -4.91 6.64 13.99
C CYS A 141 -6.04 7.20 14.90
N THR A 142 -6.36 8.49 14.74
CA THR A 142 -7.25 9.26 15.62
C THR A 142 -8.69 9.41 15.10
N HIS A 143 -8.92 9.06 13.84
CA HIS A 143 -10.20 9.26 13.15
C HIS A 143 -10.84 7.90 12.81
N ARG A 144 -12.18 7.84 12.78
CA ARG A 144 -12.91 6.60 12.42
C ARG A 144 -12.68 6.19 10.96
N TYR A 145 -12.43 7.16 10.07
CA TYR A 145 -12.25 6.91 8.64
C TYR A 145 -10.95 7.55 8.14
N LYS A 146 -10.16 6.78 7.37
CA LYS A 146 -8.91 7.26 6.74
C LYS A 146 -9.04 7.14 5.25
N ILE A 147 -8.70 8.19 4.51
CA ILE A 147 -8.81 8.17 3.05
C ILE A 147 -7.47 7.72 2.47
N TYR A 148 -7.51 6.75 1.57
CA TYR A 148 -6.37 6.44 0.72
C TYR A 148 -6.62 6.97 -0.69
N VAL A 149 -5.62 7.67 -1.23
CA VAL A 149 -5.58 8.17 -2.60
C VAL A 149 -4.15 8.12 -3.13
N GLU A 150 -4.02 7.62 -4.36
CA GLU A 150 -2.75 7.48 -5.06
C GLU A 150 -1.99 8.81 -5.18
N GLY A 151 -0.66 8.71 -5.23
CA GLY A 151 0.24 9.82 -5.48
C GLY A 151 0.48 9.98 -6.98
N ASN A 152 1.73 10.21 -7.37
CA ASN A 152 2.14 10.19 -8.78
C ASN A 152 1.90 8.81 -9.43
N ALA A 153 2.01 7.74 -8.62
CA ALA A 153 1.55 6.39 -8.93
C ALA A 153 0.95 5.74 -7.65
N TRP A 154 1.21 4.45 -7.40
CA TRP A 154 0.96 3.84 -6.09
C TRP A 154 1.58 4.68 -4.95
N SER A 155 0.88 4.76 -3.81
CA SER A 155 1.33 5.54 -2.64
C SER A 155 1.72 4.62 -1.49
N VAL A 156 2.96 4.76 -1.02
CA VAL A 156 3.54 4.03 0.12
C VAL A 156 2.66 4.09 1.38
N SER A 157 1.88 5.17 1.52
CA SER A 157 0.93 5.36 2.63
C SER A 157 -0.16 4.29 2.75
N GLU A 158 -0.36 3.44 1.74
CA GLU A 158 -1.43 2.42 1.70
C GLU A 158 -1.40 1.52 2.92
N LYS A 159 -0.27 0.82 3.16
CA LYS A 159 -0.14 -0.10 4.29
C LYS A 159 -0.30 0.60 5.64
N TYR A 160 0.21 1.83 5.77
CA TYR A 160 0.11 2.61 7.02
C TYR A 160 -1.33 3.04 7.32
N ILE A 161 -2.07 3.47 6.31
CA ILE A 161 -3.48 3.88 6.45
C ILE A 161 -4.35 2.67 6.82
N LEU A 162 -4.14 1.54 6.14
CA LEU A 162 -4.88 0.30 6.39
C LEU A 162 -4.62 -0.26 7.80
N SER A 163 -3.43 -0.02 8.36
CA SER A 163 -3.06 -0.47 9.71
C SER A 163 -3.77 0.24 10.88
N CYS A 164 -4.52 1.32 10.64
CA CYS A 164 -5.03 2.17 11.73
C CYS A 164 -6.29 1.67 12.47
N ASP A 165 -6.86 0.49 12.19
CA ASP A 165 -8.21 0.05 12.62
C ASP A 165 -9.37 0.98 12.18
N SER A 166 -9.07 2.09 11.49
CA SER A 166 -10.03 2.99 10.87
C SER A 166 -10.60 2.33 9.62
N MET A 167 -11.89 2.55 9.33
CA MET A 167 -12.44 2.10 8.06
C MET A 167 -11.77 2.89 6.93
N THR A 168 -10.94 2.21 6.15
CA THR A 168 -10.20 2.84 5.05
C THR A 168 -11.15 3.10 3.88
N LEU A 169 -11.25 4.36 3.48
CA LEU A 169 -11.97 4.82 2.31
C LEU A 169 -10.99 4.81 1.12
N LEU A 170 -10.98 3.70 0.37
CA LEU A 170 -10.03 3.44 -0.70
C LEU A 170 -10.55 4.06 -2.01
N VAL A 171 -10.00 5.23 -2.39
CA VAL A 171 -10.23 5.81 -3.72
C VAL A 171 -9.69 4.83 -4.76
N LYS A 172 -10.56 4.40 -5.69
CA LYS A 172 -10.29 3.33 -6.66
C LYS A 172 -8.88 3.49 -7.25
N PRO A 173 -7.94 2.60 -6.91
CA PRO A 173 -6.58 2.70 -7.40
C PRO A 173 -6.49 2.25 -8.87
N GLU A 174 -5.53 2.82 -9.59
CA GLU A 174 -5.08 2.38 -10.91
C GLU A 174 -3.89 1.42 -10.79
N TYR A 175 -3.03 1.66 -9.81
CA TYR A 175 -1.85 0.89 -9.51
C TYR A 175 -2.12 -0.13 -8.39
N TYR A 176 -1.21 -1.09 -8.23
CA TYR A 176 -1.26 -2.04 -7.13
C TYR A 176 0.13 -2.46 -6.68
N ASP A 177 0.29 -2.68 -5.39
CA ASP A 177 1.43 -3.40 -4.85
C ASP A 177 1.19 -4.92 -4.82
N PHE A 178 2.10 -5.65 -4.20
CA PHE A 178 2.06 -7.11 -4.17
C PHE A 178 0.90 -7.67 -3.33
N PHE A 179 0.27 -6.90 -2.43
CA PHE A 179 -0.73 -7.43 -1.48
C PHE A 179 -2.16 -6.91 -1.69
N ILE A 180 -2.35 -5.69 -2.20
CA ILE A 180 -3.67 -5.04 -2.25
C ILE A 180 -4.69 -5.81 -3.11
N ARG A 181 -4.22 -6.57 -4.12
CA ARG A 181 -5.06 -7.39 -5.01
C ARG A 181 -5.85 -8.48 -4.27
N SER A 182 -5.38 -8.89 -3.10
CA SER A 182 -6.04 -9.90 -2.25
C SER A 182 -7.05 -9.29 -1.28
N MET A 183 -7.13 -7.95 -1.19
CA MET A 183 -8.07 -7.28 -0.30
C MET A 183 -9.49 -7.22 -0.87
N VAL A 184 -10.49 -7.40 0.00
CA VAL A 184 -11.89 -7.53 -0.39
C VAL A 184 -12.69 -6.28 0.00
N PRO A 185 -13.40 -5.61 -0.93
CA PRO A 185 -14.24 -4.45 -0.63
C PRO A 185 -15.36 -4.84 0.35
N MET A 186 -15.74 -3.93 1.25
CA MET A 186 -16.70 -4.14 2.35
C MET A 186 -16.30 -5.21 3.38
N LYS A 187 -15.11 -5.79 3.25
CA LYS A 187 -14.48 -6.63 4.28
C LYS A 187 -13.27 -5.90 4.84
N HIS A 188 -12.34 -5.49 3.99
CA HIS A 188 -11.09 -4.86 4.41
C HIS A 188 -11.06 -3.34 4.20
N TYR A 189 -11.93 -2.80 3.34
CA TYR A 189 -11.99 -1.36 3.03
C TYR A 189 -13.35 -0.98 2.43
N TRP A 190 -13.67 0.31 2.46
CA TRP A 190 -14.81 0.88 1.77
C TRP A 190 -14.40 1.43 0.38
N PRO A 191 -15.00 0.97 -0.74
CA PRO A 191 -14.61 1.41 -2.07
C PRO A 191 -15.17 2.80 -2.42
N ILE A 192 -14.31 3.69 -2.92
CA ILE A 192 -14.67 5.05 -3.37
C ILE A 192 -14.40 5.19 -4.88
N ARG A 193 -15.34 5.70 -5.67
CA ARG A 193 -15.14 5.97 -7.11
C ARG A 193 -14.16 7.12 -7.29
N ARG A 194 -13.16 6.95 -8.17
CA ARG A 194 -12.18 7.99 -8.52
C ARG A 194 -12.85 9.30 -8.99
N ASN A 195 -13.78 9.20 -9.94
CA ASN A 195 -14.42 10.37 -10.57
C ASN A 195 -15.56 10.97 -9.73
N ASN A 196 -16.17 10.19 -8.81
CA ASN A 196 -17.26 10.67 -7.93
C ASN A 196 -16.84 10.72 -6.45
N LYS A 197 -15.54 10.82 -6.18
CA LYS A 197 -14.94 10.65 -4.85
C LYS A 197 -15.56 11.54 -3.78
N CYS A 198 -15.88 12.80 -4.08
CA CYS A 198 -16.42 13.72 -3.09
C CYS A 198 -17.79 13.26 -2.57
N ARG A 199 -18.69 12.85 -3.47
CA ARG A 199 -20.03 12.32 -3.15
C ARG A 199 -19.93 10.98 -2.41
N ASP A 200 -19.04 10.12 -2.87
CA ASP A 200 -18.80 8.81 -2.27
C ASP A 200 -18.21 8.91 -0.86
N LEU A 201 -17.25 9.81 -0.64
CA LEU A 201 -16.62 10.04 0.67
C LEU A 201 -17.66 10.52 1.70
N LYS A 202 -18.45 11.53 1.33
CA LYS A 202 -19.50 12.05 2.21
C LYS A 202 -20.52 10.96 2.57
N PHE A 203 -20.99 10.23 1.58
CA PHE A 203 -21.91 9.10 1.82
C PHE A 203 -21.30 8.03 2.73
N ALA A 204 -20.03 7.65 2.49
CA ALA A 204 -19.35 6.62 3.27
C ALA A 204 -19.23 7.00 4.76
N VAL A 205 -18.92 8.26 5.04
CA VAL A 205 -18.81 8.78 6.41
C VAL A 205 -20.18 8.83 7.10
N GLU A 206 -21.21 9.35 6.43
CA GLU A 206 -22.58 9.34 6.98
C GLU A 206 -23.09 7.92 7.22
N TRP A 207 -22.88 7.01 6.27
CA TRP A 207 -23.23 5.61 6.42
C TRP A 207 -22.49 4.98 7.60
N GLY A 208 -21.19 5.22 7.73
CA GLY A 208 -20.36 4.67 8.80
C GLY A 208 -20.79 5.17 10.17
N ASN A 209 -21.11 6.46 10.30
CA ASN A 209 -21.56 7.04 11.56
C ASN A 209 -22.95 6.54 11.98
N ASN A 210 -23.78 6.15 11.00
CA ASN A 210 -25.07 5.50 11.25
C ASN A 210 -24.96 3.96 11.39
N ASN A 211 -23.79 3.37 11.15
CA ASN A 211 -23.54 1.93 11.19
C ASN A 211 -22.18 1.65 11.87
N THR A 212 -21.96 2.24 13.04
CA THR A 212 -20.66 2.29 13.72
C THR A 212 -20.04 0.91 13.90
N GLU A 213 -20.80 -0.08 14.39
CA GLU A 213 -20.32 -1.46 14.56
C GLU A 213 -19.79 -2.06 13.24
N LYS A 214 -20.52 -1.87 12.13
CA LYS A 214 -20.11 -2.38 10.82
C LYS A 214 -18.87 -1.66 10.31
N ALA A 215 -18.79 -0.34 10.49
CA ALA A 215 -17.62 0.44 10.10
C ALA A 215 -16.37 0.01 10.87
N GLN A 216 -16.50 -0.20 12.18
CA GLN A 216 -15.42 -0.73 13.02
C GLN A 216 -14.95 -2.10 12.56
N VAL A 217 -15.88 -3.01 12.26
CA VAL A 217 -15.54 -4.35 11.74
C VAL A 217 -14.77 -4.27 10.44
N ILE A 218 -15.18 -3.41 9.49
CA ILE A 218 -14.44 -3.24 8.22
C ILE A 218 -13.04 -2.70 8.47
N GLY A 219 -12.90 -1.68 9.34
CA GLY A 219 -11.60 -1.10 9.71
C GLY A 219 -10.66 -2.13 10.34
N ARG A 220 -11.17 -2.88 11.33
CA ARG A 220 -10.43 -3.94 12.02
C ARG A 220 -10.03 -5.09 11.09
N GLN A 221 -10.92 -5.52 10.21
CA GLN A 221 -10.59 -6.57 9.24
C GLN A 221 -9.56 -6.11 8.20
N GLY A 222 -9.52 -4.82 7.88
CA GLY A 222 -8.50 -4.23 7.02
C GLY A 222 -7.13 -4.19 7.66
N SER A 223 -7.05 -3.72 8.91
CA SER A 223 -5.80 -3.69 9.67
C SER A 223 -5.31 -5.08 10.02
N ASP A 224 -6.19 -5.99 10.48
CA ASP A 224 -5.85 -7.38 10.74
C ASP A 224 -5.25 -8.05 9.50
N TYR A 225 -5.81 -7.79 8.32
CA TYR A 225 -5.25 -8.30 7.07
C TYR A 225 -3.80 -7.82 6.88
N VAL A 226 -3.54 -6.53 7.03
CA VAL A 226 -2.19 -5.96 6.88
C VAL A 226 -1.23 -6.50 7.94
N MET A 227 -1.62 -6.50 9.21
CA MET A 227 -0.78 -6.94 10.31
C MET A 227 -0.44 -8.43 10.25
N GLN A 228 -1.35 -9.26 9.73
CA GLN A 228 -1.15 -10.71 9.65
C GLN A 228 -0.47 -11.15 8.35
N ASN A 229 -0.79 -10.51 7.22
CA ASN A 229 -0.32 -10.97 5.90
C ASN A 229 0.93 -10.23 5.42
N LEU A 230 1.31 -9.12 6.07
CA LEU A 230 2.53 -8.38 5.75
C LEU A 230 3.60 -8.50 6.84
N GLU A 231 3.55 -9.50 7.73
CA GLU A 231 4.70 -9.81 8.57
C GLU A 231 5.96 -10.00 7.70
N MET A 232 7.13 -9.53 8.14
CA MET A 232 8.35 -9.56 7.31
C MET A 232 8.69 -10.97 6.80
N LYS A 233 8.35 -12.03 7.55
CA LYS A 233 8.50 -13.41 7.08
C LYS A 233 7.75 -13.68 5.76
N TYR A 234 6.53 -13.15 5.59
CA TYR A 234 5.74 -13.33 4.37
C TYR A 234 6.22 -12.41 3.24
N VAL A 235 6.76 -11.24 3.58
CA VAL A 235 7.43 -10.36 2.60
C VAL A 235 8.64 -11.09 2.02
N TYR A 236 9.50 -11.67 2.86
CA TYR A 236 10.64 -12.48 2.41
C TYR A 236 10.22 -13.76 1.68
N ASP A 237 9.15 -14.44 2.10
CA ASP A 237 8.61 -15.59 1.37
C ASP A 237 8.18 -15.20 -0.05
N TYR A 238 7.46 -14.09 -0.18
CA TYR A 238 7.05 -13.58 -1.49
C TYR A 238 8.27 -13.27 -2.37
N MET A 239 9.28 -12.57 -1.82
CA MET A 239 10.52 -12.29 -2.55
C MET A 239 11.21 -13.58 -3.01
N LEU A 240 11.36 -14.57 -2.11
CA LEU A 240 11.97 -15.86 -2.42
C LEU A 240 11.25 -16.54 -3.59
N TYR A 241 9.92 -16.65 -3.52
CA TYR A 241 9.16 -17.34 -4.56
C TYR A 241 9.17 -16.61 -5.91
N VAL A 242 9.14 -15.27 -5.91
CA VAL A 242 9.25 -14.51 -7.16
C VAL A 242 10.64 -14.69 -7.77
N LEU A 243 11.71 -14.60 -6.97
CA LEU A 243 13.08 -14.76 -7.46
C LEU A 243 13.37 -16.19 -7.94
N GLN A 244 12.92 -17.23 -7.20
CA GLN A 244 13.04 -18.62 -7.66
C GLN A 244 12.22 -18.88 -8.92
N GLY A 245 11.00 -18.34 -9.01
CA GLY A 245 10.17 -18.46 -10.19
C GLY A 245 10.80 -17.80 -11.40
N TYR A 246 11.36 -16.60 -11.22
CA TYR A 246 12.06 -15.85 -12.25
C TYR A 246 13.36 -16.53 -12.70
N GLY A 247 14.21 -16.97 -11.76
CA GLY A 247 15.46 -17.68 -12.07
C GLY A 247 15.25 -18.95 -12.88
N LYS A 248 14.17 -19.70 -12.63
CA LYS A 248 13.80 -20.90 -13.44
C LYS A 248 13.47 -20.59 -14.90
N LEU A 249 13.13 -19.35 -15.23
CA LEU A 249 12.82 -18.92 -16.59
C LEU A 249 14.07 -18.44 -17.35
N MET A 250 15.20 -18.24 -16.65
CA MET A 250 16.43 -17.81 -17.27
C MET A 250 17.02 -18.89 -18.17
N LYS A 251 17.53 -18.43 -19.32
CA LYS A 251 18.25 -19.25 -20.29
C LYS A 251 19.69 -18.82 -20.47
N LEU A 252 20.10 -17.76 -19.77
CA LEU A 252 21.46 -17.23 -19.81
C LEU A 252 22.30 -17.93 -18.73
N ASP A 253 23.58 -18.10 -19.01
CA ASP A 253 24.56 -18.49 -18.00
C ASP A 253 24.95 -17.23 -17.23
N VAL A 254 24.62 -17.18 -15.94
CA VAL A 254 24.73 -15.96 -15.14
C VAL A 254 26.18 -15.83 -14.69
N THR A 255 26.87 -14.80 -15.18
CA THR A 255 28.24 -14.47 -14.80
C THR A 255 28.32 -13.06 -14.24
N VAL A 256 29.20 -12.83 -13.26
CA VAL A 256 29.43 -11.49 -12.69
C VAL A 256 30.10 -10.58 -13.74
N PRO A 257 29.51 -9.42 -14.09
CA PRO A 257 30.13 -8.47 -15.01
C PRO A 257 31.46 -7.89 -14.49
N GLU A 258 32.41 -7.57 -15.38
CA GLU A 258 33.76 -7.08 -15.01
C GLU A 258 33.75 -5.83 -14.10
N ASN A 259 32.76 -4.94 -14.26
CA ASN A 259 32.64 -3.70 -13.50
C ASN A 259 31.53 -3.76 -12.42
N ALA A 260 31.09 -4.96 -12.03
CA ALA A 260 30.09 -5.10 -10.98
C ALA A 260 30.68 -4.78 -9.61
N THR A 261 29.93 -4.01 -8.82
CA THR A 261 30.26 -3.77 -7.41
C THR A 261 29.60 -4.84 -6.56
N GLU A 262 30.38 -5.57 -5.76
CA GLU A 262 29.84 -6.49 -4.77
C GLU A 262 29.11 -5.74 -3.65
N VAL A 263 27.88 -6.17 -3.37
CA VAL A 263 27.04 -5.61 -2.30
C VAL A 263 26.77 -6.69 -1.27
N CYS A 264 27.18 -6.43 -0.03
CA CYS A 264 26.84 -7.23 1.16
C CYS A 264 26.45 -6.32 2.32
N SER A 265 26.00 -6.90 3.43
CA SER A 265 25.62 -6.13 4.64
C SER A 265 26.72 -5.18 5.09
N GLU A 266 27.96 -5.64 5.08
CA GLU A 266 29.14 -4.93 5.53
C GLU A 266 29.48 -3.78 4.59
N THR A 267 29.50 -4.00 3.28
CA THR A 267 29.81 -2.93 2.31
C THR A 267 28.73 -1.85 2.27
N MET A 268 27.46 -2.20 2.57
CA MET A 268 26.38 -1.23 2.72
C MET A 268 26.46 -0.45 4.04
N ALA A 269 26.80 -1.10 5.15
CA ALA A 269 26.66 -0.51 6.48
C ALA A 269 27.93 0.20 6.99
N CYS A 270 29.12 -0.24 6.59
CA CYS A 270 30.40 0.33 7.04
C CYS A 270 30.60 1.83 6.70
N PRO A 271 30.17 2.33 5.52
CA PRO A 271 30.29 3.76 5.21
C PRO A 271 29.42 4.67 6.09
N ILE A 272 28.44 4.11 6.81
CA ILE A 272 27.45 4.86 7.59
C ILE A 272 27.87 4.87 9.07
N THR A 273 28.54 5.94 9.47
CA THR A 273 29.19 6.06 10.78
C THR A 273 28.55 7.07 11.73
N ASP A 274 27.57 7.85 11.25
CA ASP A 274 26.93 8.93 12.01
C ASP A 274 25.91 8.45 13.06
N GLY A 275 25.59 7.15 13.08
CA GLY A 275 24.55 6.59 13.94
C GLY A 275 23.15 7.13 13.64
N GLY A 276 22.95 7.73 12.45
CA GLY A 276 21.71 8.38 12.06
C GLY A 276 20.59 7.40 11.69
N LEU A 277 19.49 7.95 11.18
CA LEU A 277 18.30 7.16 10.83
C LEU A 277 18.55 6.08 9.78
N ILE A 278 19.49 6.31 8.86
CA ILE A 278 19.87 5.30 7.87
C ILE A 278 20.51 4.10 8.57
N ARG A 279 21.48 4.35 9.46
CA ARG A 279 22.12 3.30 10.27
C ARG A 279 21.09 2.54 11.10
N GLN A 280 20.18 3.27 11.74
CA GLN A 280 19.11 2.68 12.53
C GLN A 280 18.20 1.77 11.69
N CYS A 281 17.78 2.19 10.49
CA CYS A 281 16.95 1.34 9.60
C CYS A 281 17.72 0.08 9.15
N MET A 282 19.02 0.19 8.88
CA MET A 282 19.85 -0.97 8.56
C MET A 282 19.94 -1.96 9.72
N ASP A 283 20.25 -1.48 10.92
CA ASP A 283 20.35 -2.32 12.12
C ASP A 283 19.00 -2.97 12.46
N ASP A 284 17.90 -2.22 12.34
CA ASP A 284 16.55 -2.69 12.65
C ASP A 284 16.03 -3.73 11.66
N SER A 285 16.55 -3.72 10.44
CA SER A 285 16.16 -4.64 9.37
C SER A 285 17.14 -5.80 9.17
N LEU A 286 18.22 -5.84 9.95
CA LEU A 286 19.24 -6.88 9.86
C LEU A 286 18.69 -8.24 10.32
N VAL A 287 18.79 -9.23 9.43
CA VAL A 287 18.40 -10.61 9.72
C VAL A 287 19.61 -11.38 10.25
N MET A 288 19.70 -11.52 11.58
CA MET A 288 20.87 -12.08 12.28
C MET A 288 21.12 -13.57 12.03
N SER A 289 20.11 -14.33 11.61
CA SER A 289 20.27 -15.75 11.32
C SER A 289 19.32 -16.23 10.22
N PRO A 290 19.69 -17.30 9.50
CA PRO A 290 18.77 -17.98 8.59
C PRO A 290 17.48 -18.40 9.31
N SER A 291 16.37 -18.44 8.58
CA SER A 291 15.14 -18.97 9.15
C SER A 291 15.30 -20.46 9.42
N ILE A 292 14.97 -20.88 10.65
CA ILE A 292 14.88 -22.31 11.03
C ILE A 292 13.65 -22.96 10.39
N LYS A 293 12.63 -22.15 10.06
CA LYS A 293 11.41 -22.61 9.37
C LYS A 293 11.58 -22.44 7.87
N ALA A 294 11.15 -23.44 7.11
CA ALA A 294 10.98 -23.30 5.67
C ALA A 294 9.97 -22.18 5.35
N ALA A 295 10.13 -21.56 4.18
CA ALA A 295 9.15 -20.61 3.65
C ALA A 295 7.74 -21.23 3.64
N CYS A 296 6.71 -20.40 3.86
CA CYS A 296 5.33 -20.89 3.85
C CYS A 296 5.01 -21.55 2.52
N LYS A 297 4.22 -22.64 2.53
CA LYS A 297 3.88 -23.33 1.29
C LYS A 297 3.01 -22.43 0.41
N LEU A 298 3.51 -22.06 -0.77
CA LEU A 298 2.73 -21.28 -1.73
C LEU A 298 1.49 -22.08 -2.15
N PRO A 299 0.27 -21.51 -2.02
CA PRO A 299 -0.94 -22.19 -2.49
C PRO A 299 -0.89 -22.34 -4.02
N LYS A 300 -1.63 -23.32 -4.54
CA LYS A 300 -1.76 -23.47 -5.99
C LYS A 300 -2.36 -22.19 -6.60
N PRO A 301 -1.88 -21.73 -7.77
CA PRO A 301 -2.52 -20.63 -8.47
C PRO A 301 -4.00 -20.91 -8.70
N TYR A 302 -4.81 -19.85 -8.61
CA TYR A 302 -6.23 -19.95 -8.96
C TYR A 302 -6.35 -20.35 -10.43
N GLY A 303 -7.27 -21.29 -10.71
CA GLY A 303 -7.68 -21.55 -12.10
C GLY A 303 -8.44 -20.35 -12.67
N ASP A 304 -8.43 -20.18 -14.00
CA ASP A 304 -9.05 -19.03 -14.67
C ASP A 304 -10.50 -18.78 -14.26
N ASN A 305 -11.30 -19.84 -14.15
CA ASN A 305 -12.71 -19.74 -13.75
C ASN A 305 -12.88 -19.32 -12.29
N GLU A 306 -12.01 -19.80 -11.40
CA GLU A 306 -12.01 -19.42 -10.00
C GLU A 306 -11.62 -17.95 -9.83
N LEU A 307 -10.56 -17.52 -10.50
CA LEU A 307 -10.11 -16.13 -10.50
C LEU A 307 -11.20 -15.20 -11.04
N LYS A 308 -11.83 -15.55 -12.18
CA LYS A 308 -12.97 -14.81 -12.74
C LYS A 308 -14.12 -14.69 -11.74
N ARG A 309 -14.44 -15.75 -11.00
CA ARG A 309 -15.49 -15.75 -9.98
C ARG A 309 -15.15 -14.81 -8.81
N ILE A 310 -13.92 -14.85 -8.31
CA ILE A 310 -13.44 -13.96 -7.24
C ILE A 310 -13.55 -12.49 -7.68
N LEU A 311 -13.03 -12.16 -8.87
CA LEU A 311 -13.07 -10.80 -9.41
C LEU A 311 -14.51 -10.31 -9.64
N LYS A 312 -15.39 -11.17 -10.19
CA LYS A 312 -16.81 -10.84 -10.38
C LYS A 312 -17.52 -10.58 -9.06
N LYS A 313 -17.23 -11.37 -8.02
CA LYS A 313 -17.78 -11.15 -6.67
C LYS A 313 -17.32 -9.81 -6.10
N GLN A 314 -16.04 -9.49 -6.18
CA GLN A 314 -15.54 -8.19 -5.73
C GLN A 314 -16.19 -7.01 -6.47
N GLU A 315 -16.32 -7.09 -7.80
CA GLU A 315 -16.96 -6.03 -8.58
C GLU A 315 -18.47 -5.91 -8.27
N SER A 316 -19.18 -7.02 -8.00
CA SER A 316 -20.58 -6.96 -7.58
C SER A 316 -20.76 -6.22 -6.25
N VAL A 317 -19.84 -6.39 -5.29
CA VAL A 317 -19.86 -5.67 -4.01
C VAL A 317 -19.61 -4.18 -4.25
N LYS A 318 -18.60 -3.83 -5.06
CA LYS A 318 -18.33 -2.44 -5.44
C LYS A 318 -19.54 -1.80 -6.12
N ARG A 319 -20.21 -2.50 -7.04
CA ARG A 319 -21.43 -2.02 -7.72
C ARG A 319 -22.57 -1.77 -6.74
N ARG A 320 -22.76 -2.63 -5.74
CA ARG A 320 -23.79 -2.45 -4.71
C ARG A 320 -23.54 -1.18 -3.89
N VAL A 321 -22.30 -0.94 -3.47
CA VAL A 321 -21.93 0.30 -2.75
C VAL A 321 -22.19 1.54 -3.62
N ARG A 322 -21.82 1.51 -4.91
CA ARG A 322 -22.13 2.60 -5.86
C ARG A 322 -23.63 2.88 -5.94
N LYS A 323 -24.45 1.82 -6.04
CA LYS A 323 -25.92 1.94 -6.06
C LYS A 323 -26.45 2.61 -4.81
N TRP A 324 -25.98 2.22 -3.61
CA TRP A 324 -26.38 2.86 -2.36
C TRP A 324 -26.04 4.36 -2.33
N THR A 325 -24.84 4.72 -2.79
CA THR A 325 -24.44 6.14 -2.89
C THR A 325 -25.36 6.89 -3.86
N ASP A 326 -25.63 6.33 -5.03
CA ASP A 326 -26.44 6.98 -6.06
C ASP A 326 -27.89 7.17 -5.57
N GLU A 327 -28.47 6.16 -4.93
CA GLU A 327 -29.81 6.24 -4.29
C GLU A 327 -29.86 7.33 -3.21
N TYR A 328 -28.86 7.38 -2.33
CA TYR A 328 -28.76 8.40 -1.29
C TYR A 328 -28.75 9.83 -1.87
N TRP A 329 -28.05 10.05 -2.98
CA TRP A 329 -27.98 11.37 -3.63
C TRP A 329 -29.21 11.70 -4.47
N ASN A 330 -29.89 10.71 -5.06
CA ASN A 330 -31.15 10.94 -5.78
C ASN A 330 -32.22 11.47 -4.82
N VAL A 331 -32.39 10.82 -3.67
CA VAL A 331 -33.34 11.26 -2.62
C VAL A 331 -33.05 12.70 -2.16
N ARG A 332 -31.78 13.05 -1.91
CA ARG A 332 -31.40 14.41 -1.47
C ARG A 332 -31.48 15.48 -2.57
N SER A 333 -31.42 15.09 -3.83
CA SER A 333 -31.55 16.01 -4.96
C SER A 333 -32.99 16.16 -5.45
N GLY A 334 -33.96 15.49 -4.81
CA GLY A 334 -35.36 15.53 -5.19
C GLY A 334 -35.64 14.85 -6.54
N LYS A 335 -34.80 13.90 -6.94
CA LYS A 335 -34.91 13.14 -8.20
C LYS A 335 -35.34 11.70 -7.98
#